data_AF-A0AAW7ZCB8-F1
#
_entry.id   AF-A0AAW7ZCB8-F1
#
_cell.length_a   1.000
_cell.length_b   1.000
_cell.length_c   1.000
_cell.angle_alpha   90.00
_cell.angle_beta   90.00
_cell.angle_gamma   90.00
#
_symmetry.space_group_name_H-M   'P 1'
#
loop_
_entity.id
_entity.type
_entity.pdbx_description
1 polymer ?
#
loop_
_entity_poly.entity_id
_entity_poly.type
_entity_poly.pdbx_seq_one_letter_code
_entity_poly.pdbx_strand_id
1 'polypeptide(L)'
;MEWHKDDVMWAFRIFTRLLHNGVIDENERDYHYAYQRNEVRQVLEEVIELEAEVKIFAAGGNIYLTPGVANSLFGYKNAELREQMKLRNNSELYLAYFVILCFLAKFYNSEDQSLTSRQFVPLEELEETVTEHVNTVLESEPEEVELQEEKYQINLRTVSETWQDMPAFDDSVKNLKSARNNRVSFLLRVMRFLEEEGLVQILEDREIRILPKMEHLVVKYYFHSQRKEMLLELLSRPLSLKVKE
;
A
#
# COMPACT_ATOMS: atom_id res chain seq x y z
N MET A 1 -28.28 22.97 7.33
CA MET A 1 -28.10 22.14 8.53
C MET A 1 -27.36 22.98 9.55
N GLU A 2 -27.70 22.90 10.83
CA GLU A 2 -27.07 23.75 11.87
C GLU A 2 -26.23 22.85 12.79
N TRP A 3 -24.91 22.99 12.75
CA TRP A 3 -23.99 22.31 13.65
C TRP A 3 -23.83 23.11 14.94
N HIS A 4 -23.76 22.44 16.09
CA HIS A 4 -23.45 23.11 17.34
C HIS A 4 -21.94 23.27 17.50
N LYS A 5 -21.53 24.27 18.30
CA LYS A 5 -20.12 24.51 18.62
C LYS A 5 -19.42 23.24 19.14
N ASP A 6 -20.11 22.43 19.93
CA ASP A 6 -19.57 21.19 20.48
C ASP A 6 -19.25 20.15 19.39
N ASP A 7 -20.10 20.01 18.37
CA ASP A 7 -19.89 19.07 17.25
C ASP A 7 -18.61 19.43 16.49
N VAL A 8 -18.47 20.72 16.16
CA VAL A 8 -17.30 21.25 15.46
C VAL A 8 -16.03 21.09 16.31
N MET A 9 -16.11 21.34 17.62
CA MET A 9 -14.99 21.16 18.54
C MET A 9 -14.54 19.69 18.59
N TRP A 10 -15.47 18.74 18.64
CA TRP A 10 -15.13 17.33 18.64
C TRP A 10 -14.55 16.84 17.33
N ALA A 11 -15.10 17.27 16.19
CA ALA A 11 -14.54 16.97 14.88
C ALA A 11 -13.08 17.46 14.78
N PHE A 12 -12.83 18.70 15.20
CA PHE A 12 -11.47 19.26 15.19
C PHE A 12 -10.52 18.53 16.16
N ARG A 13 -11.00 18.09 17.33
CA ARG A 13 -10.22 17.26 18.26
C ARG A 13 -9.85 15.91 17.67
N ILE A 14 -10.78 15.24 16.98
CA ILE A 14 -10.50 13.98 16.28
C ILE A 14 -9.43 14.21 15.22
N PHE A 15 -9.59 15.22 14.37
CA PHE A 15 -8.64 15.53 13.32
C PHE A 15 -7.24 15.83 13.86
N THR A 16 -7.12 16.72 14.85
CA THR A 16 -5.82 17.07 15.44
C THR A 16 -5.15 15.90 16.16
N ARG A 17 -5.92 15.05 16.85
CA ARG A 17 -5.43 13.81 17.46
C ARG A 17 -4.84 12.87 16.42
N LEU A 18 -5.53 12.72 15.28
CA LEU A 18 -5.05 11.91 14.16
C LEU A 18 -3.83 12.51 13.47
N LEU A 19 -3.73 13.84 13.33
CA LEU A 19 -2.54 14.48 12.78
C LEU A 19 -1.28 14.24 13.61
N HIS A 20 -1.42 14.16 14.94
CA HIS A 20 -0.27 13.96 15.82
C HIS A 20 0.21 12.50 15.88
N ASN A 21 -0.70 11.53 15.80
CA ASN A 21 -0.36 10.13 16.07
C ASN A 21 -0.71 9.14 14.97
N GLY A 22 -1.39 9.58 13.89
CA GLY A 22 -1.83 8.74 12.78
C GLY A 22 -3.00 7.79 13.09
N VAL A 23 -3.28 7.54 14.38
CA VAL A 23 -4.30 6.61 14.85
C VAL A 23 -4.92 7.08 16.16
N ILE A 24 -6.23 6.82 16.30
CA ILE A 24 -6.95 6.84 17.58
C ILE A 24 -7.27 5.38 17.91
N ASP A 25 -6.73 4.91 19.04
CA ASP A 25 -6.85 3.51 19.47
C ASP A 25 -8.26 3.21 20.02
N GLU A 26 -8.70 1.96 19.94
CA GLU A 26 -10.00 1.48 20.47
C GLU A 26 -10.23 1.84 21.95
N ASN A 27 -9.15 1.98 22.72
CA ASN A 27 -9.22 2.32 24.14
C ASN A 27 -9.53 3.80 24.40
N GLU A 28 -9.41 4.67 23.39
CA GLU A 28 -9.68 6.10 23.48
C GLU A 28 -11.18 6.43 23.33
N ARG A 29 -11.99 5.88 24.25
CA ARG A 29 -13.46 5.80 24.15
C ARG A 29 -14.16 7.12 23.84
N ASP A 30 -13.71 8.23 24.43
CA ASP A 30 -14.33 9.55 24.21
C ASP A 30 -14.30 9.96 22.74
N TYR A 31 -13.19 9.69 22.03
CA TYR A 31 -13.08 9.98 20.61
C TYR A 31 -13.99 9.07 19.78
N HIS A 32 -14.12 7.80 20.16
CA HIS A 32 -15.03 6.86 19.49
C HIS A 32 -16.49 7.25 19.67
N TYR A 33 -16.90 7.62 20.89
CA TYR A 33 -18.26 8.11 21.13
C TYR A 33 -18.54 9.39 20.33
N ALA A 34 -17.58 10.31 20.28
CA ALA A 34 -17.70 11.51 19.48
C ALA A 34 -17.82 11.20 17.98
N TYR A 35 -16.98 10.29 17.46
CA TYR A 35 -16.98 9.87 16.06
C TYR A 35 -18.26 9.12 15.65
N GLN A 36 -19.04 8.57 16.58
CA GLN A 36 -20.34 7.96 16.27
C GLN A 36 -21.47 8.99 16.14
N ARG A 37 -21.30 10.22 16.62
CA ARG A 37 -22.29 11.30 16.48
C ARG A 37 -22.39 11.71 15.02
N ASN A 38 -23.61 11.81 14.50
CA ASN A 38 -23.84 12.11 13.08
C ASN A 38 -23.35 13.50 12.71
N GLU A 39 -23.57 14.48 13.59
CA GLU A 39 -23.18 15.88 13.40
C GLU A 39 -21.65 16.02 13.37
N VAL A 40 -20.94 15.29 14.23
CA VAL A 40 -19.47 15.27 14.24
C VAL A 40 -18.92 14.63 12.95
N ARG A 41 -19.50 13.51 12.51
CA ARG A 41 -19.10 12.87 11.24
C ARG A 41 -19.36 13.75 10.04
N GLN A 42 -20.49 14.44 9.99
CA GLN A 42 -20.79 15.40 8.93
C GLN A 42 -19.75 16.52 8.89
N VAL A 43 -19.34 17.08 10.03
CA VAL A 43 -18.26 18.08 10.04
C VAL A 43 -16.93 17.48 9.57
N LEU A 44 -16.62 16.24 9.95
CA LEU A 44 -15.41 15.56 9.46
C LEU A 44 -15.46 15.39 7.95
N GLU A 45 -16.54 14.83 7.40
CA GLU A 45 -16.69 14.47 5.99
C GLU A 45 -16.92 15.68 5.07
N GLU A 46 -17.78 16.62 5.47
CA GLU A 46 -18.21 17.75 4.63
C GLU A 46 -17.33 18.99 4.78
N VAL A 47 -16.43 19.04 5.77
CA VAL A 47 -15.53 20.18 5.99
C VAL A 47 -14.08 19.72 6.06
N ILE A 48 -13.73 18.92 7.06
CA ILE A 48 -12.32 18.62 7.33
C ILE A 48 -11.69 17.79 6.20
N GLU A 49 -12.35 16.72 5.77
CA GLU A 49 -11.86 15.86 4.69
C GLU A 49 -11.71 16.63 3.37
N LEU A 50 -12.64 17.53 3.05
CA LEU A 50 -12.60 18.35 1.84
C LEU A 50 -11.49 19.40 1.89
N GLU A 51 -11.45 20.22 2.94
CA GLU A 51 -10.53 21.35 3.05
C GLU A 51 -9.09 20.91 3.30
N ALA A 52 -8.89 19.83 4.04
CA ALA A 52 -7.56 19.29 4.30
C ALA A 52 -7.14 18.22 3.30
N GLU A 53 -8.00 17.85 2.35
CA GLU A 53 -7.80 16.76 1.37
C GLU A 53 -7.37 15.43 2.01
N VAL A 54 -8.02 15.04 3.11
CA VAL A 54 -7.73 13.79 3.85
C VAL A 54 -8.96 12.89 3.85
N LYS A 55 -8.77 11.63 4.24
CA LYS A 55 -9.86 10.71 4.58
C LYS A 55 -9.70 10.21 6.01
N ILE A 56 -10.78 10.26 6.77
CA ILE A 56 -10.88 9.74 8.13
C ILE A 56 -11.84 8.55 8.13
N PHE A 57 -11.40 7.43 8.68
CA PHE A 57 -12.19 6.20 8.64
C PHE A 57 -11.90 5.31 9.84
N ALA A 58 -12.89 4.51 10.24
CA ALA A 58 -12.74 3.47 11.24
C ALA A 58 -12.43 2.11 10.61
N ALA A 59 -11.44 1.39 11.13
CA ALA A 59 -11.10 0.03 10.75
C ALA A 59 -10.46 -0.73 11.91
N GLY A 60 -10.85 -2.00 12.10
CA GLY A 60 -10.27 -2.85 13.14
C GLY A 60 -10.30 -2.27 14.56
N GLY A 61 -11.39 -1.58 14.93
CA GLY A 61 -11.55 -0.96 16.25
C GLY A 61 -10.90 0.43 16.40
N ASN A 62 -10.06 0.85 15.47
CA ASN A 62 -9.34 2.12 15.50
C ASN A 62 -9.91 3.13 14.49
N ILE A 63 -9.59 4.41 14.67
CA ILE A 63 -9.86 5.47 13.69
C ILE A 63 -8.52 5.93 13.11
N TYR A 64 -8.45 6.06 11.79
CA TYR A 64 -7.27 6.44 11.04
C TYR A 64 -7.50 7.70 10.23
N LEU A 65 -6.39 8.32 9.83
CA LEU A 65 -6.34 9.37 8.83
C LEU A 65 -5.38 8.94 7.71
N THR A 66 -5.77 9.19 6.46
CA THR A 66 -4.89 9.06 5.31
C THR A 66 -4.95 10.34 4.46
N PRO A 67 -3.82 10.79 3.89
CA PRO A 67 -3.87 11.80 2.83
C PRO A 67 -4.69 11.29 1.64
N GLY A 68 -5.45 12.19 1.02
CA GLY A 68 -6.04 11.97 -0.29
C GLY A 68 -4.99 12.00 -1.41
N VAL A 69 -5.36 11.57 -2.61
CA VAL A 69 -4.43 11.42 -3.75
C VAL A 69 -3.79 12.74 -4.20
N ALA A 70 -4.51 13.86 -4.06
CA ALA A 70 -4.03 15.20 -4.41
C ALA A 70 -3.28 15.89 -3.26
N ASN A 71 -3.21 15.27 -2.08
CA ASN A 71 -2.73 15.91 -0.87
C ASN A 71 -1.21 16.03 -0.86
N SER A 72 -0.72 17.25 -1.04
CA SER A 72 0.72 17.57 -1.01
C SER A 72 1.26 17.92 0.38
N LEU A 73 0.38 18.05 1.39
CA LEU A 73 0.73 18.50 2.73
C LEU A 73 1.07 17.33 3.67
N PHE A 74 0.29 16.24 3.58
CA PHE A 74 0.43 15.06 4.43
C PHE A 74 0.91 13.81 3.65
N GLY A 75 1.03 13.92 2.33
CA GLY A 75 1.59 12.87 1.48
C GLY A 75 3.11 12.90 1.44
N TYR A 76 3.73 11.74 1.21
CA TYR A 76 5.17 11.65 1.02
C TYR A 76 5.60 12.10 -0.37
N LYS A 77 6.72 12.81 -0.44
CA LYS A 77 7.48 13.01 -1.68
C LYS A 77 8.32 11.77 -1.99
N ASN A 78 8.67 11.59 -3.27
CA ASN A 78 9.57 10.49 -3.69
C ASN A 78 10.88 10.46 -2.90
N ALA A 79 11.45 11.62 -2.53
CA ALA A 79 12.67 11.68 -1.73
C ALA A 79 12.47 11.13 -0.32
N GLU A 80 11.34 11.44 0.31
CA GLU A 80 10.99 10.99 1.66
C GLU A 80 10.71 9.48 1.65
N LEU A 81 9.96 8.96 0.68
CA LEU A 81 9.74 7.51 0.54
C LEU A 81 11.06 6.75 0.36
N ARG A 82 11.98 7.29 -0.47
CA ARG A 82 13.31 6.70 -0.62
C ARG A 82 14.09 6.73 0.68
N GLU A 83 13.99 7.79 1.48
CA GLU A 83 14.65 7.87 2.77
C GLU A 83 14.09 6.82 3.76
N GLN A 84 12.77 6.76 3.90
CA GLN A 84 12.09 5.83 4.80
C GLN A 84 12.40 4.37 4.45
N MET A 85 12.27 4.00 3.17
CA MET A 85 12.56 2.65 2.68
C MET A 85 14.07 2.40 2.43
N LYS A 86 14.94 3.40 2.68
CA LYS A 86 16.40 3.34 2.46
C LYS A 86 16.79 2.94 1.03
N LEU A 87 16.16 3.56 0.04
CA LEU A 87 16.35 3.32 -1.39
C LEU A 87 17.35 4.30 -2.00
N ARG A 88 18.15 3.82 -2.94
CA ARG A 88 19.26 4.55 -3.57
C ARG A 88 18.78 5.57 -4.60
N ASN A 89 17.78 5.22 -5.39
CA ASN A 89 17.32 6.02 -6.53
C ASN A 89 15.83 5.77 -6.81
N ASN A 90 15.28 6.48 -7.81
CA ASN A 90 13.87 6.33 -8.17
C ASN A 90 13.56 4.98 -8.85
N SER A 91 14.54 4.33 -9.47
CA SER A 91 14.34 2.98 -10.04
C SER A 91 14.03 1.96 -8.94
N GLU A 92 14.74 2.03 -7.82
CA GLU A 92 14.40 1.25 -6.62
C GLU A 92 13.04 1.63 -6.03
N LEU A 93 12.64 2.91 -6.10
CA LEU A 93 11.31 3.34 -5.65
C LEU A 93 10.21 2.73 -6.53
N TYR A 94 10.39 2.71 -7.85
CA TYR A 94 9.44 2.09 -8.77
C TYR A 94 9.36 0.57 -8.56
N LEU A 95 10.50 -0.08 -8.30
CA LEU A 95 10.51 -1.48 -7.90
C LEU A 95 9.78 -1.69 -6.57
N ALA A 96 9.92 -0.79 -5.59
CA ALA A 96 9.17 -0.89 -4.33
C ALA A 96 7.65 -0.81 -4.57
N TYR A 97 7.18 0.10 -5.43
CA TYR A 97 5.77 0.17 -5.81
C TYR A 97 5.30 -1.11 -6.50
N PHE A 98 6.10 -1.65 -7.42
CA PHE A 98 5.78 -2.91 -8.08
C PHE A 98 5.67 -4.07 -7.10
N VAL A 99 6.60 -4.17 -6.14
CA VAL A 99 6.56 -5.17 -5.05
C VAL A 99 5.28 -5.05 -4.23
N ILE A 100 4.89 -3.82 -3.85
CA ILE A 100 3.65 -3.58 -3.08
C ILE A 100 2.44 -4.04 -3.89
N LEU A 101 2.39 -3.75 -5.20
CA LEU A 101 1.30 -4.19 -6.05
C LEU A 101 1.26 -5.72 -6.19
N CYS A 102 2.40 -6.38 -6.37
CA CYS A 102 2.49 -7.84 -6.40
C CYS A 102 2.01 -8.46 -5.09
N PHE A 103 2.39 -7.87 -3.96
CA PHE A 103 1.93 -8.28 -2.64
C PHE A 103 0.42 -8.15 -2.51
N LEU A 104 -0.17 -7.02 -2.91
CA LEU A 104 -1.62 -6.81 -2.86
C LEU A 104 -2.37 -7.78 -3.78
N ALA A 105 -1.85 -8.08 -4.97
CA ALA A 105 -2.45 -9.04 -5.91
C ALA A 105 -2.52 -10.47 -5.34
N LYS A 106 -1.69 -10.82 -4.34
CA LYS A 106 -1.80 -12.11 -3.62
C LYS A 106 -3.02 -12.22 -2.72
N PHE A 107 -3.54 -11.09 -2.28
CA PHE A 107 -4.74 -11.01 -1.46
C PHE A 107 -5.95 -10.77 -2.37
N TYR A 108 -5.90 -9.73 -3.20
CA TYR A 108 -7.04 -9.27 -3.98
C TYR A 108 -6.95 -9.75 -5.43
N ASN A 109 -7.60 -10.88 -5.74
CA ASN A 109 -7.81 -11.29 -7.13
C ASN A 109 -8.96 -10.47 -7.75
N SER A 110 -8.91 -10.20 -9.05
CA SER A 110 -9.87 -9.32 -9.73
C SER A 110 -11.33 -9.81 -9.69
N GLU A 111 -11.52 -11.14 -9.60
CA GLU A 111 -12.84 -11.79 -9.68
C GLU A 111 -13.59 -11.86 -8.33
N ASP A 112 -12.87 -12.00 -7.21
CA ASP A 112 -13.47 -12.19 -5.87
C ASP A 112 -12.89 -11.17 -4.88
N GLN A 113 -13.27 -9.91 -5.07
CA GLN A 113 -12.77 -8.77 -4.29
C GLN A 113 -13.33 -8.71 -2.85
N SER A 114 -14.06 -9.74 -2.39
CA SER A 114 -14.89 -9.65 -1.19
C SER A 114 -14.37 -10.34 0.05
N LEU A 115 -13.42 -11.29 -0.01
CA LEU A 115 -12.73 -11.84 1.16
C LEU A 115 -11.62 -12.78 0.69
N THR A 116 -10.38 -12.35 0.87
CA THR A 116 -9.21 -13.17 0.59
C THR A 116 -9.14 -14.22 1.70
N SER A 117 -9.33 -15.51 1.41
CA SER A 117 -9.14 -16.58 2.40
C SER A 117 -7.69 -16.66 2.89
N ARG A 118 -6.79 -16.01 2.15
CA ARG A 118 -5.38 -15.91 2.45
C ARG A 118 -5.13 -14.95 3.61
N GLN A 119 -4.53 -15.47 4.69
CA GLN A 119 -4.22 -14.69 5.89
C GLN A 119 -2.83 -14.07 5.86
N PHE A 120 -1.90 -14.65 5.11
CA PHE A 120 -0.53 -14.17 5.01
C PHE A 120 0.11 -14.55 3.67
N VAL A 121 1.19 -13.83 3.32
CA VAL A 121 2.08 -14.15 2.20
C VAL A 121 3.47 -14.43 2.75
N PRO A 122 4.05 -15.62 2.51
CA PRO A 122 5.45 -15.87 2.76
C PRO A 122 6.33 -14.92 1.94
N LEU A 123 7.40 -14.41 2.55
CA LEU A 123 8.35 -13.52 1.90
C LEU A 123 9.02 -14.20 0.69
N GLU A 124 9.33 -15.49 0.80
CA GLU A 124 9.87 -16.32 -0.28
C GLU A 124 8.91 -16.37 -1.47
N GLU A 125 7.62 -16.62 -1.22
CA GLU A 125 6.62 -16.62 -2.30
C GLU A 125 6.46 -15.23 -2.96
N LEU A 126 6.59 -14.15 -2.18
CA LEU A 126 6.59 -12.80 -2.74
C LEU A 126 7.81 -12.56 -3.64
N GLU A 127 8.99 -13.02 -3.23
CA GLU A 127 10.22 -12.97 -4.05
C GLU A 127 10.04 -13.73 -5.36
N GLU A 128 9.53 -14.97 -5.30
CA GLU A 128 9.25 -15.79 -6.48
C GLU A 128 8.27 -15.10 -7.43
N THR A 129 7.25 -14.43 -6.89
CA THR A 129 6.25 -13.69 -7.68
C THR A 129 6.83 -12.53 -8.43
N VAL A 130 7.64 -11.73 -7.75
CA VAL A 130 8.32 -10.60 -8.38
C VAL A 130 9.29 -11.13 -9.43
N THR A 131 10.04 -12.18 -9.13
CA THR A 131 11.00 -12.80 -10.06
C THR A 131 10.32 -13.35 -11.32
N GLU A 132 9.21 -14.07 -11.19
CA GLU A 132 8.46 -14.59 -12.34
C GLU A 132 7.93 -13.47 -13.25
N HIS A 133 7.36 -12.42 -12.66
CA HIS A 133 6.86 -11.28 -13.43
C HIS A 133 7.99 -10.54 -14.15
N VAL A 134 9.12 -10.33 -13.47
CA VAL A 134 10.32 -9.73 -14.06
C VAL A 134 10.82 -10.58 -15.23
N ASN A 135 10.93 -11.89 -15.08
CA ASN A 135 11.34 -12.78 -16.17
C ASN A 135 10.39 -12.71 -17.37
N THR A 136 9.07 -12.65 -17.13
CA THR A 136 8.08 -12.49 -18.20
C THR A 136 8.29 -11.20 -18.98
N VAL A 137 8.56 -10.08 -18.30
CA VAL A 137 8.85 -8.80 -18.96
C VAL A 137 10.13 -8.87 -19.80
N LEU A 138 11.17 -9.53 -19.30
CA LEU A 138 12.47 -9.64 -19.97
C LEU A 138 12.46 -10.58 -21.17
N GLU A 139 11.60 -11.59 -21.15
CA GLU A 139 11.40 -12.55 -22.25
C GLU A 139 10.42 -12.03 -23.32
N SER A 140 9.71 -10.94 -23.04
CA SER A 140 8.71 -10.36 -23.95
C SER A 140 9.31 -9.38 -24.94
N GLU A 141 8.63 -9.18 -26.06
CA GLU A 141 9.10 -8.25 -27.10
C GLU A 141 9.03 -6.79 -26.59
N PRO A 142 10.00 -5.92 -26.93
CA PRO A 142 10.03 -4.56 -26.43
C PRO A 142 8.75 -3.76 -26.67
N GLU A 143 8.12 -3.94 -27.84
CA GLU A 143 6.87 -3.27 -28.21
C GLU A 143 5.69 -3.70 -27.34
N GLU A 144 5.63 -4.97 -26.93
CA GLU A 144 4.58 -5.49 -26.04
C GLU A 144 4.72 -4.90 -24.63
N VAL A 145 5.96 -4.80 -24.14
CA VAL A 145 6.25 -4.20 -22.84
C VAL A 145 5.87 -2.72 -22.84
N GLU A 146 6.30 -1.95 -23.85
CA GLU A 146 6.00 -0.53 -23.99
C GLU A 146 4.48 -0.28 -24.01
N LEU A 147 3.72 -1.09 -24.74
CA LEU A 147 2.26 -0.99 -24.78
C LEU A 147 1.62 -1.17 -23.39
N GLN A 148 2.10 -2.14 -22.59
CA GLN A 148 1.58 -2.34 -21.24
C GLN A 148 2.04 -1.23 -20.28
N GLU A 149 3.28 -0.75 -20.41
CA GLU A 149 3.79 0.39 -19.63
C GLU A 149 2.94 1.65 -19.87
N GLU A 150 2.58 1.94 -21.12
CA GLU A 150 1.68 3.04 -21.47
C GLU A 150 0.25 2.81 -20.94
N LYS A 151 -0.32 1.62 -21.16
CA LYS A 151 -1.68 1.30 -20.73
C LYS A 151 -1.87 1.39 -19.22
N TYR A 152 -0.93 0.85 -18.46
CA TYR A 152 -1.01 0.76 -17.00
C TYR A 152 -0.24 1.87 -16.27
N GLN A 153 0.50 2.71 -17.00
CA GLN A 153 1.31 3.81 -16.47
C GLN A 153 2.25 3.31 -15.37
N ILE A 154 3.07 2.32 -15.72
CA ILE A 154 4.02 1.61 -14.85
C ILE A 154 5.34 1.39 -15.60
N ASN A 155 6.47 1.35 -14.89
CA ASN A 155 7.80 1.23 -15.48
C ASN A 155 8.34 -0.21 -15.41
N LEU A 156 7.67 -1.17 -16.05
CA LEU A 156 8.03 -2.61 -16.06
C LEU A 156 9.49 -2.88 -16.44
N ARG A 157 10.04 -2.19 -17.46
CA ARG A 157 11.42 -2.40 -17.91
C ARG A 157 12.42 -1.99 -16.83
N THR A 158 12.28 -0.76 -16.32
CA THR A 158 13.16 -0.24 -15.25
C THR A 158 13.07 -1.09 -13.99
N VAL A 159 11.86 -1.53 -13.61
CA VAL A 159 11.63 -2.43 -12.48
C VAL A 159 12.37 -3.76 -12.67
N SER A 160 12.27 -4.34 -13.86
CA SER A 160 12.87 -5.63 -14.20
C SER A 160 14.39 -5.60 -14.18
N GLU A 161 14.99 -4.58 -14.79
CA GLU A 161 16.44 -4.35 -14.76
C GLU A 161 16.94 -4.16 -13.31
N THR A 162 16.22 -3.35 -12.53
CA THR A 162 16.59 -3.09 -11.13
C THR A 162 16.54 -4.36 -10.27
N TRP A 163 15.60 -5.27 -10.53
CA TRP A 163 15.49 -6.54 -9.81
C TRP A 163 16.57 -7.57 -10.23
N GLN A 164 16.95 -7.58 -11.51
CA GLN A 164 18.02 -8.45 -12.02
C GLN A 164 19.39 -8.10 -11.44
N ASP A 165 19.66 -6.81 -11.23
CA ASP A 165 20.93 -6.33 -10.66
C ASP A 165 21.11 -6.72 -9.18
N MET A 166 20.05 -7.18 -8.50
CA MET A 166 20.12 -7.62 -7.12
C MET A 166 20.49 -9.11 -7.02
N PRO A 167 21.51 -9.47 -6.21
CA PRO A 167 21.78 -10.85 -5.88
C PRO A 167 20.53 -11.60 -5.44
N ALA A 168 20.33 -12.77 -6.04
CA ALA A 168 19.26 -13.68 -5.71
C ALA A 168 19.36 -14.12 -4.23
N PHE A 169 18.25 -14.66 -3.74
CA PHE A 169 18.20 -15.25 -2.42
C PHE A 169 19.22 -16.40 -2.29
N ASP A 170 19.94 -16.43 -1.16
CA ASP A 170 20.83 -17.52 -0.79
C ASP A 170 20.30 -18.16 0.50
N ASP A 171 19.66 -19.32 0.34
CA ASP A 171 19.06 -20.14 1.42
C ASP A 171 20.06 -20.49 2.53
N SER A 172 21.36 -20.45 2.25
CA SER A 172 22.40 -20.75 3.23
C SER A 172 22.60 -19.64 4.27
N VAL A 173 22.06 -18.45 4.02
CA VAL A 173 22.22 -17.27 4.87
C VAL A 173 21.26 -17.33 6.06
N LYS A 174 21.72 -17.90 7.18
CA LYS A 174 20.99 -17.96 8.46
C LYS A 174 20.52 -16.60 8.99
N ASN A 175 21.14 -15.51 8.55
CA ASN A 175 20.79 -14.13 8.92
C ASN A 175 20.43 -13.34 7.67
N LEU A 176 19.14 -13.28 7.31
CA LEU A 176 18.60 -12.46 6.22
C LEU A 176 19.06 -10.98 6.28
N LYS A 177 19.45 -10.51 7.47
CA LYS A 177 19.96 -9.17 7.75
C LYS A 177 21.40 -8.91 7.27
N SER A 178 22.18 -9.95 6.95
CA SER A 178 23.64 -9.81 6.78
C SER A 178 24.08 -9.32 5.39
N ALA A 179 23.20 -9.31 4.40
CA ALA A 179 23.48 -8.77 3.07
C ALA A 179 22.56 -7.57 2.81
N ARG A 180 23.13 -6.35 2.83
CA ARG A 180 22.35 -5.10 2.68
C ARG A 180 21.70 -4.91 1.30
N ASN A 181 22.05 -5.72 0.30
CA ASN A 181 21.74 -5.46 -1.11
C ASN A 181 21.18 -6.68 -1.86
N ASN A 182 20.62 -7.70 -1.20
CA ASN A 182 19.94 -8.81 -1.90
C ASN A 182 18.42 -8.59 -1.98
N ARG A 183 17.73 -9.38 -2.82
CA ARG A 183 16.28 -9.27 -3.04
C ARG A 183 15.47 -9.34 -1.75
N VAL A 184 15.81 -10.25 -0.84
CA VAL A 184 15.13 -10.37 0.48
C VAL A 184 15.29 -9.10 1.32
N SER A 185 16.50 -8.56 1.41
CA SER A 185 16.74 -7.31 2.15
C SER A 185 16.00 -6.11 1.54
N PHE A 186 15.78 -6.12 0.23
CA PHE A 186 14.95 -5.13 -0.45
C PHE A 186 13.47 -5.31 -0.07
N LEU A 187 12.92 -6.51 -0.21
CA LEU A 187 11.53 -6.80 0.15
C LEU A 187 11.24 -6.43 1.62
N LEU A 188 12.13 -6.81 2.55
CA LEU A 188 11.98 -6.47 3.96
C LEU A 188 12.03 -4.97 4.23
N ARG A 189 12.82 -4.18 3.48
CA ARG A 189 12.81 -2.71 3.61
C ARG A 189 11.46 -2.13 3.22
N VAL A 190 10.90 -2.60 2.10
CA VAL A 190 9.59 -2.14 1.61
C VAL A 190 8.47 -2.56 2.56
N MET A 191 8.47 -3.82 3.02
CA MET A 191 7.44 -4.33 3.93
C MET A 191 7.53 -3.69 5.31
N ARG A 192 8.74 -3.39 5.83
CA ARG A 192 8.89 -2.71 7.13
C ARG A 192 8.38 -1.28 7.10
N PHE A 193 8.54 -0.56 5.98
CA PHE A 193 7.89 0.73 5.82
C PHE A 193 6.36 0.59 5.91
N LEU A 194 5.76 -0.41 5.25
CA LEU A 194 4.33 -0.67 5.38
C LEU A 194 3.91 -1.06 6.80
N GLU A 195 4.76 -1.76 7.54
CA GLU A 195 4.53 -2.12 8.94
C GLU A 195 4.57 -0.88 9.85
N GLU A 196 5.54 0.02 9.65
CA GLU A 196 5.64 1.31 10.34
C GLU A 196 4.41 2.19 10.07
N GLU A 197 3.84 2.12 8.86
CA GLU A 197 2.58 2.79 8.50
C GLU A 197 1.31 2.09 9.01
N GLY A 198 1.45 0.96 9.73
CA GLY A 198 0.34 0.19 10.29
C GLY A 198 -0.52 -0.51 9.23
N LEU A 199 0.05 -0.79 8.06
CA LEU A 199 -0.64 -1.40 6.92
C LEU A 199 -0.44 -2.92 6.86
N VAL A 200 0.72 -3.40 7.33
CA VAL A 200 1.04 -4.84 7.38
C VAL A 200 1.67 -5.20 8.73
N GLN A 201 1.77 -6.50 9.00
CA GLN A 201 2.54 -7.06 10.09
C GLN A 201 3.51 -8.11 9.54
N ILE A 202 4.76 -8.05 9.97
CA ILE A 202 5.81 -9.00 9.60
C ILE A 202 6.06 -9.93 10.79
N LEU A 203 5.92 -11.23 10.58
CA LEU A 203 6.23 -12.27 11.57
C LEU A 203 7.53 -12.97 11.20
N GLU A 204 8.49 -12.94 12.13
CA GLU A 204 9.79 -13.62 12.02
C GLU A 204 10.58 -13.30 10.73
N ASP A 205 10.40 -12.09 10.16
CA ASP A 205 10.96 -11.71 8.85
C ASP A 205 10.56 -12.67 7.70
N ARG A 206 9.45 -13.42 7.84
CA ARG A 206 9.05 -14.51 6.93
C ARG A 206 7.61 -14.45 6.44
N GLU A 207 6.67 -14.09 7.30
CA GLU A 207 5.26 -13.98 6.92
C GLU A 207 4.81 -12.54 6.96
N ILE A 208 4.07 -12.11 5.94
CA ILE A 208 3.52 -10.75 5.86
C ILE A 208 2.00 -10.84 5.86
N ARG A 209 1.35 -10.14 6.80
CA ARG A 209 -0.10 -10.09 6.96
C ARG A 209 -0.63 -8.70 6.68
N ILE A 210 -1.77 -8.59 6.02
CA ILE A 210 -2.48 -7.33 5.87
C ILE A 210 -3.17 -6.97 7.19
N LEU A 211 -3.09 -5.70 7.60
CA LEU A 211 -3.83 -5.16 8.74
C LEU A 211 -5.14 -4.49 8.31
N PRO A 212 -6.11 -4.32 9.22
CA PRO A 212 -7.43 -3.76 8.89
C PRO A 212 -7.38 -2.38 8.21
N LYS A 213 -6.36 -1.55 8.50
CA LYS A 213 -6.14 -0.26 7.84
C LYS A 213 -5.93 -0.44 6.34
N MET A 214 -5.04 -1.35 5.93
CA MET A 214 -4.76 -1.64 4.54
C MET A 214 -5.97 -2.25 3.83
N GLU A 215 -6.65 -3.21 4.49
CA GLU A 215 -7.86 -3.80 3.94
C GLU A 215 -8.94 -2.75 3.65
N HIS A 216 -9.18 -1.83 4.58
CA HIS A 216 -10.12 -0.73 4.39
C HIS A 216 -9.70 0.17 3.21
N LEU A 217 -8.42 0.53 3.12
CA LEU A 217 -7.93 1.37 2.03
C LEU A 217 -8.16 0.70 0.67
N VAL A 218 -7.84 -0.58 0.52
CA VAL A 218 -7.97 -1.30 -0.75
C VAL A 218 -9.43 -1.59 -1.11
N VAL A 219 -10.23 -2.03 -0.14
CA VAL A 219 -11.60 -2.57 -0.35
C VAL A 219 -12.69 -1.50 -0.22
N LYS A 220 -12.44 -0.38 0.46
CA LYS A 220 -13.44 0.68 0.66
C LYS A 220 -13.04 1.98 0.01
N TYR A 221 -11.80 2.43 0.20
CA TYR A 221 -11.39 3.75 -0.27
C TYR A 221 -10.98 3.75 -1.75
N TYR A 222 -10.09 2.85 -2.15
CA TYR A 222 -9.63 2.70 -3.53
C TYR A 222 -10.45 1.70 -4.34
N PHE A 223 -11.54 1.18 -3.79
CA PHE A 223 -12.32 0.08 -4.36
C PHE A 223 -12.78 0.35 -5.79
N HIS A 224 -13.36 1.53 -6.02
CA HIS A 224 -13.89 1.94 -7.32
C HIS A 224 -12.86 2.65 -8.21
N SER A 225 -11.57 2.62 -7.86
CA SER A 225 -10.56 3.16 -8.74
C SER A 225 -10.31 2.17 -9.88
N GLN A 226 -10.76 2.51 -11.09
CA GLN A 226 -10.51 1.75 -12.31
C GLN A 226 -9.03 1.37 -12.45
N ARG A 227 -8.14 2.27 -12.02
CA ARG A 227 -6.69 2.05 -11.97
C ARG A 227 -6.27 0.88 -11.07
N LYS A 228 -6.87 0.73 -9.88
CA LYS A 228 -6.56 -0.41 -8.98
C LYS A 228 -6.91 -1.72 -9.68
N GLU A 229 -8.12 -1.84 -10.23
CA GLU A 229 -8.58 -3.07 -10.88
C GLU A 229 -7.68 -3.44 -12.07
N MET A 230 -7.35 -2.45 -12.91
CA MET A 230 -6.42 -2.63 -14.02
C MET A 230 -5.04 -3.15 -13.56
N LEU A 231 -4.46 -2.55 -12.52
CA LEU A 231 -3.14 -2.96 -12.01
C LEU A 231 -3.16 -4.35 -11.36
N LEU A 232 -4.21 -4.68 -10.61
CA LEU A 232 -4.35 -6.00 -9.99
C LEU A 232 -4.63 -7.09 -11.03
N GLU A 233 -5.39 -6.79 -12.08
CA GLU A 233 -5.60 -7.70 -13.21
C GLU A 233 -4.29 -7.97 -13.94
N LEU A 234 -3.49 -6.93 -14.25
CA LEU A 234 -2.18 -7.10 -14.87
C LEU A 234 -1.29 -8.06 -14.07
N LEU A 235 -1.30 -7.91 -12.74
CA LEU A 235 -0.43 -8.67 -11.83
C LEU A 235 -1.08 -9.96 -11.31
N SER A 236 -2.27 -10.32 -11.80
CA SER A 236 -2.86 -11.62 -11.53
C SER A 236 -1.99 -12.71 -12.18
N ARG A 237 -1.72 -13.80 -11.47
CA ARG A 237 -0.78 -14.83 -11.95
C ARG A 237 -1.46 -15.78 -12.95
N PRO A 238 -0.81 -16.09 -14.10
CA PRO A 238 0.47 -15.53 -14.56
C PRO A 238 0.31 -14.14 -15.21
N LEU A 239 1.33 -13.28 -15.07
CA LEU A 239 1.39 -11.98 -15.77
C LEU A 239 1.23 -12.24 -17.28
N SER A 240 0.21 -11.63 -17.87
CA SER A 240 -0.05 -11.74 -19.30
C SER A 240 0.14 -10.37 -19.95
N LEU A 241 1.20 -10.23 -20.74
CA LEU A 241 1.45 -9.03 -21.54
C LEU A 241 0.78 -9.10 -22.93
N LYS A 242 0.24 -10.28 -23.29
CA LYS A 242 -0.54 -10.46 -24.52
C LYS A 242 -1.89 -9.77 -24.40
N VAL A 243 -2.20 -8.92 -25.38
CA VAL A 243 -3.53 -8.32 -25.52
C VAL A 243 -4.51 -9.44 -25.88
N LYS A 244 -5.55 -9.64 -25.07
CA LYS A 244 -6.71 -10.45 -25.50
C LYS A 244 -7.40 -9.67 -26.63
N GLU A 245 -7.43 -10.24 -27.82
CA GLU A 245 -8.23 -9.75 -28.95
C GLU A 245 -9.73 -9.73 -28.61
#